data_AF-A0A915ENP9-F1
#
_entry.id   AF-A0A915ENP9-F1
#
_cell.length_a   1.000
_cell.length_b   1.000
_cell.length_c   1.000
_cell.angle_alpha   90.00
_cell.angle_beta   90.00
_cell.angle_gamma   90.00
#
_symmetry.space_group_name_H-M   'P 1'
#
loop_
_entity.id
_entity.type
_entity.pdbx_description
1 polymer ?
#
loop_
_entity_poly.entity_id
_entity_poly.type
_entity_poly.pdbx_seq_one_letter_code
_entity_poly.pdbx_strand_id
1 'polypeptide(L)' 'MLKLAFCVLGRMERSDLPIHDQVCYRILMYECGQHNRPELATQVLLKMKRMGMHLNAVTYGIYHRALMQGNGQQRPN' A
#
# COMPACT_ATOMS: atom_id res chain seq x y z
N MET A 1 11.48 1.47 -8.90
CA MET A 1 11.20 0.60 -7.73
C MET A 1 9.76 0.07 -7.72
N LEU A 2 8.73 0.86 -8.04
CA LEU A 2 7.32 0.43 -8.06
C LEU A 2 7.01 -0.85 -8.86
N LYS A 3 7.59 -1.02 -10.06
CA LYS A 3 7.42 -2.23 -10.88
C LYS A 3 7.94 -3.49 -10.18
N LEU A 4 9.05 -3.38 -9.45
CA LEU A 4 9.65 -4.49 -8.72
C LEU A 4 8.77 -4.87 -7.53
N ALA A 5 8.23 -3.88 -6.82
CA ALA A 5 7.29 -4.08 -5.72
C ALA A 5 6.00 -4.78 -6.18
N PHE A 6 5.45 -4.40 -7.35
CA PHE A 6 4.31 -5.08 -7.96
C PHE A 6 4.62 -6.52 -8.40
N CYS A 7 5.80 -6.75 -9.00
CA CYS A 7 6.23 -8.10 -9.39
C CYS A 7 6.41 -9.03 -8.20
N VAL A 8 6.97 -8.53 -7.10
CA VAL A 8 7.12 -9.28 -5.84
C VAL A 8 5.75 -9.61 -5.27
N LEU A 9 4.81 -8.65 -5.29
CA LEU A 9 3.43 -8.87 -4.85
C LEU A 9 2.73 -10.00 -5.62
N GLY A 10 2.84 -10.01 -6.96
CA GLY A 10 2.25 -11.07 -7.79
C GLY A 10 2.90 -12.45 -7.63
N ARG A 11 4.16 -12.51 -7.17
CA ARG A 11 4.82 -13.78 -6.80
C ARG A 11 4.39 -14.27 -5.42
N MET A 12 4.09 -13.34 -4.52
CA MET A 12 3.65 -13.65 -3.16
C MET A 12 2.20 -14.09 -3.11
N GLU A 13 1.31 -13.54 -3.93
CA GLU A 13 -0.06 -14.07 -4.09
C GLU A 13 -0.12 -15.53 -4.55
N ARG A 14 0.97 -16.03 -5.15
CA ARG A 14 1.10 -17.43 -5.58
C ARG A 14 1.77 -18.32 -4.53
N SER A 15 2.26 -17.73 -3.45
CA SER A 15 2.94 -18.40 -2.35
C SER A 15 2.03 -18.31 -1.13
N ASP A 16 1.67 -19.42 -0.49
CA ASP A 16 0.76 -19.43 0.67
C ASP A 16 1.46 -18.88 1.95
N LEU A 17 2.00 -17.66 1.88
CA LEU A 17 2.92 -17.06 2.85
C LEU A 17 2.27 -15.84 3.54
N PRO A 18 1.50 -16.05 4.62
CA PRO A 18 0.64 -15.02 5.23
C PRO A 18 1.40 -13.85 5.88
N ILE A 19 2.65 -14.04 6.28
CA ILE A 19 3.46 -13.00 6.96
C ILE A 19 4.10 -12.03 5.96
N HIS A 20 4.49 -12.53 4.79
CA HIS A 20 5.17 -11.70 3.81
C HIS A 20 4.20 -10.69 3.17
N ASP A 21 2.94 -11.07 2.96
CA ASP A 21 1.92 -10.22 2.35
C ASP A 21 1.71 -8.89 3.11
N GLN A 22 1.69 -8.91 4.45
CA GLN A 22 1.45 -7.69 5.24
C GLN A 22 2.53 -6.63 5.03
N VAL A 23 3.81 -7.04 5.02
CA VAL A 23 4.94 -6.12 4.84
C VAL A 23 4.98 -5.62 3.40
N CYS A 24 4.75 -6.49 2.41
CA CYS A 24 4.78 -6.11 1.01
C CYS A 24 3.64 -5.18 0.61
N TYR A 25 2.43 -5.38 1.13
CA TYR A 25 1.34 -4.43 0.94
C TYR A 25 1.63 -3.07 1.58
N ARG A 26 2.30 -3.04 2.75
CA ARG A 26 2.73 -1.79 3.39
C ARG A 26 3.77 -1.05 2.57
N ILE A 27 4.75 -1.75 2.01
CA ILE A 27 5.75 -1.16 1.10
C ILE A 27 5.05 -0.60 -0.14
N LEU A 28 4.14 -1.36 -0.76
CA LEU A 28 3.39 -0.89 -1.93
C LEU A 28 2.58 0.38 -1.61
N MET A 29 1.94 0.41 -0.44
CA MET A 29 1.17 1.55 0.03
C MET A 29 2.04 2.77 0.32
N TYR A 30 3.23 2.57 0.90
CA TYR A 30 4.22 3.63 1.11
C TYR A 30 4.70 4.23 -0.21
N GLU A 31 5.05 3.37 -1.17
CA GLU A 31 5.45 3.80 -2.51
C GLU A 31 4.33 4.57 -3.24
N CYS A 32 3.06 4.20 -3.04
CA CYS A 32 1.93 4.97 -3.58
C CYS A 32 1.90 6.42 -3.03
N GLY A 33 2.25 6.62 -1.77
CA GLY A 33 2.38 7.95 -1.17
C GLY A 33 3.49 8.78 -1.79
N GLN A 34 4.68 8.17 -1.97
CA GLN A 34 5.84 8.83 -2.57
C GLN A 34 5.63 9.22 -4.05
N HIS A 35 4.71 8.55 -4.74
CA HIS A 35 4.39 8.78 -6.15
C HIS A 35 3.08 9.53 -6.38
N ASN A 36 2.44 10.10 -5.34
CA ASN A 36 1.14 10.77 -5.40
C ASN A 36 0.05 9.96 -6.10
N ARG A 37 -0.07 8.69 -5.72
CA ARG A 37 -1.14 7.80 -6.20
C ARG A 37 -2.03 7.36 -5.03
N PRO A 38 -2.77 8.28 -4.40
CA PRO A 38 -3.64 7.94 -3.26
C PRO A 38 -4.74 6.93 -3.62
N GLU A 39 -5.15 6.85 -4.89
CA GLU A 39 -6.12 5.89 -5.39
C GLU A 39 -5.57 4.46 -5.33
N LEU A 40 -4.28 4.28 -5.66
CA LEU A 40 -3.61 2.98 -5.58
C LEU A 40 -3.40 2.55 -4.12
N ALA A 41 -3.07 3.49 -3.23
CA ALA A 41 -2.99 3.21 -1.79
C ALA A 41 -4.34 2.71 -1.24
N THR A 42 -5.45 3.27 -1.71
CA THR A 42 -6.80 2.86 -1.33
C THR A 42 -7.14 1.46 -1.86
N GLN A 43 -6.77 1.16 -3.11
CA GLN A 43 -6.95 -0.18 -3.68
C GLN A 43 -6.18 -1.25 -2.91
N VAL A 44 -4.96 -0.95 -2.47
CA VAL A 44 -4.15 -1.84 -1.63
C VAL A 44 -4.85 -2.13 -0.30
N LEU A 45 -5.32 -1.10 0.39
CA LEU A 45 -6.02 -1.27 1.68
C LEU A 45 -7.29 -2.13 1.52
N LEU A 46 -8.07 -1.91 0.46
CA LEU A 46 -9.26 -2.71 0.15
C LEU A 46 -8.93 -4.17 -0.19
N LYS A 47 -7.79 -4.41 -0.85
CA LYS A 47 -7.33 -5.77 -1.16
C LYS A 47 -6.93 -6.52 0.12
N MET A 48 -6.19 -5.87 1.01
CA MET A 48 -5.86 -6.44 2.33
C MET A 48 -7.12 -6.79 3.16
N LYS A 49 -8.14 -5.91 3.16
CA LYS A 49 -9.43 -6.21 3.82
C LYS A 49 -10.13 -7.43 3.24
N ARG A 50 -10.18 -7.54 1.90
CA ARG A 50 -10.84 -8.66 1.20
C ARG A 50 -10.15 -9.99 1.43
N MET A 51 -8.84 -9.99 1.63
CA MET A 51 -8.06 -11.18 1.98
C MET A 51 -8.19 -11.56 3.47
N GLY A 52 -9.00 -10.85 4.26
CA GLY A 52 -9.17 -11.12 5.69
C GLY A 52 -7.91 -10.80 6.51
N MET A 53 -7.00 -9.99 5.99
CA MET A 53 -5.75 -9.67 6.67
C MET A 53 -6.01 -8.78 7.88
N HIS A 54 -5.33 -9.04 8.99
CA HIS A 54 -5.39 -8.19 10.17
C HIS A 54 -4.69 -6.85 9.89
N LEU A 55 -5.47 -5.81 9.62
CA LEU A 55 -4.97 -4.44 9.51
C LEU A 55 -4.64 -3.92 10.90
N ASN A 56 -3.41 -3.47 11.12
CA ASN A 56 -3.00 -2.89 12.38
C ASN A 56 -2.75 -1.37 12.25
N ALA A 57 -2.44 -0.72 13.37
CA ALA A 57 -2.19 0.72 13.42
C ALA A 57 -1.07 1.18 12.46
N VAL A 58 -0.06 0.34 12.20
CA VAL A 58 1.03 0.64 11.26
C VAL A 58 0.48 0.71 9.83
N THR A 59 -0.39 -0.22 9.43
CA THR A 59 -1.00 -0.21 8.08
C THR A 59 -1.83 1.06 7.86
N TYR A 60 -2.67 1.43 8.83
CA TYR A 60 -3.45 2.66 8.74
C TYR A 60 -2.57 3.93 8.76
N GLY A 61 -1.50 3.94 9.56
CA GLY A 61 -0.54 5.05 9.57
C GLY A 61 0.13 5.26 8.20
N ILE A 62 0.53 4.18 7.52
CA ILE A 62 1.11 4.24 6.18
C ILE A 62 0.06 4.71 5.16
N TYR A 63 -1.18 4.20 5.25
CA TYR A 63 -2.28 4.63 4.39
C TYR A 63 -2.57 6.12 4.50
N HIS A 64 -2.77 6.62 5.72
CA HIS A 64 -3.05 8.03 5.96
C HIS A 64 -1.91 8.92 5.50
N ARG A 65 -0.66 8.50 5.74
CA ARG A 65 0.51 9.22 5.22
C ARG A 65 0.51 9.27 3.70
N ALA A 66 0.18 8.17 3.02
CA ALA A 66 0.11 8.13 1.56
C ALA A 66 -0.98 9.05 1.00
N LEU A 67 -2.13 9.14 1.67
CA LEU A 67 -3.17 10.12 1.33
C LEU A 67 -2.72 11.56 1.56
N MET A 68 -2.09 11.84 2.69
CA MET A 68 -1.59 13.18 3.01
C MET A 68 -0.51 13.64 2.03
N GLN A 69 0.36 12.73 1.58
CA GLN A 69 1.38 13.02 0.57
C GLN A 69 0.74 13.26 -0.80
N GLY A 70 -0.18 12.39 -1.23
CA GLY A 70 -0.90 12.54 -2.50
C GLY A 70 -1.77 13.81 -2.57
N ASN A 71 -2.37 14.22 -1.44
CA ASN A 71 -3.18 15.43 -1.36
C ASN A 71 -2.34 16.69 -1.04
N GLY A 72 -1.17 16.53 -0.42
CA GLY A 72 -0.27 17.63 -0.02
C GLY A 72 0.44 18.33 -1.18
N GLN A 73 0.34 17.80 -2.40
CA GLN A 73 0.75 18.50 -3.62
C GLN A 73 -0.37 19.31 -4.29
N GLN A 74 -1.56 19.37 -3.69
CA GLN A 74 -2.47 20.50 -3.87
C GLN A 74 -2.14 21.57 -2.82
N ARG A 75 -1.00 22.25 -2.98
CA ARG A 75 -0.89 23.63 -2.50
C ARG A 75 -1.43 24.53 -3.62
N PRO A 76 -2.63 25.12 -3.49
CA PRO A 76 -2.93 26.35 -4.20
C PRO A 76 -2.21 27.53 -3.50
N ASN A 77 -1.75 28.47 -4.34
CA ASN A 77 -0.98 29.69 -4.09
C ASN A 77 0.54 29.53 -3.95
#